data_AF-A0A7S0YAM2-F1
#
_entry.id   AF-A0A7S0YAM2-F1
#
_cell.length_a   1.000
_cell.length_b   1.000
_cell.length_c   1.000
_cell.angle_alpha   90.00
_cell.angle_beta   90.00
_cell.angle_gamma   90.00
#
_symmetry.space_group_name_H-M   'P 1'
#
loop_
_entity.id
_entity.type
_entity.pdbx_description
1 polymer ?
#
loop_
_entity_poly.entity_id
_entity_poly.type
_entity_poly.pdbx_seq_one_letter_code
_entity_poly.pdbx_strand_id
1 'polypeptide(L)'
;MAEQLEKEIVLQQEAVTKQGDVVRSLKASLKDGKIERSEVDAAIAQLNGLKVSLDAKQKEYEKVSGKVSSQSKEAFRAAMAGTLERRMFYLPSFKIYGSVAGFYDYGPPGCAIKQNITQTWRQHFVLEENMLEVECPAVTPEVVLKASGHVDRFTDFMVTDVKTGECYRADHLLEHHLEALLDDKKTPLSADKVKEVRDLLASVGELKQEAMGTALTEYGVKAPGSGNDISAPFPFNLMFKTSIGPKGDMVGYLRPETAQGIFVNFRDLLYYNGSKLPFAAAQIGNSYRNEISPRAGLLRVREFTQAEIEHFVSEDKSHPKFASVADLAPLLYSRELQMGEAKKAQPMTLGEAVRRGIIANETLAYFIGRTWLFFQRVGIDPARMRFRQHLQHEMAHYAADCWDGEVETSYGWVECVGLADRSAYDLQAHTAMSKVDLVAYEKFPEPRVMDVVKVAPNNKELGVAFRKDQKIVKELLENLTEESALALKAKLESEAASATLSTCD
;
A
#
# COMPACT_ATOMS: atom_id res chain seq x y z
N MET A 1 30.33 -7.42 20.73
CA MET A 1 30.74 -8.57 19.90
C MET A 1 30.23 -8.43 18.47
N ALA A 2 28.91 -8.37 18.22
CA ALA A 2 28.34 -8.17 16.88
C ALA A 2 28.89 -6.92 16.15
N GLU A 3 28.94 -5.77 16.83
CA GLU A 3 29.41 -4.50 16.25
C GLU A 3 30.89 -4.51 15.84
N GLN A 4 31.71 -5.33 16.52
CA GLN A 4 33.12 -5.51 16.17
C GLN A 4 33.27 -6.43 14.95
N LEU A 5 32.49 -7.52 14.90
CA LEU A 5 32.37 -8.38 13.73
C LEU A 5 31.88 -7.60 12.49
N GLU A 6 30.96 -6.66 12.65
CA GLU A 6 30.49 -5.82 11.53
C GLU A 6 31.60 -4.94 10.95
N LYS A 7 32.41 -4.30 11.80
CA LYS A 7 33.58 -3.53 11.35
C LYS A 7 34.63 -4.41 10.66
N GLU A 8 34.85 -5.63 11.17
CA GLU A 8 35.77 -6.58 10.56
C GLU A 8 35.28 -7.07 9.18
N ILE A 9 33.97 -7.31 9.05
CA ILE A 9 33.33 -7.64 7.77
C ILE A 9 33.55 -6.49 6.78
N VAL A 10 33.36 -5.24 7.20
CA VAL A 10 33.57 -4.06 6.35
C VAL A 10 34.99 -4.01 5.78
N LEU A 11 35.98 -4.14 6.65
CA LEU A 11 37.39 -4.13 6.25
C LEU A 11 37.73 -5.29 5.28
N GLN A 12 37.14 -6.46 5.50
CA GLN A 12 37.34 -7.61 4.62
C GLN A 12 36.62 -7.44 3.28
N GLN A 13 35.44 -6.83 3.25
CA GLN A 13 34.71 -6.50 2.02
C GLN A 13 35.51 -5.53 1.16
N GLU A 14 36.11 -4.50 1.76
CA GLU A 14 37.01 -3.58 1.09
C GLU A 14 38.25 -4.30 0.53
N ALA A 15 38.84 -5.22 1.30
CA ALA A 15 39.99 -6.01 0.85
C ALA A 15 39.63 -6.91 -0.34
N VAL A 16 38.48 -7.58 -0.31
CA VAL A 16 37.95 -8.38 -1.44
C VAL A 16 37.74 -7.49 -2.67
N THR A 17 37.20 -6.28 -2.49
CA THR A 17 36.94 -5.34 -3.59
C THR A 17 38.25 -4.88 -4.24
N LYS A 18 39.20 -4.38 -3.43
CA LYS A 18 40.54 -3.97 -3.89
C LYS A 18 41.24 -5.11 -4.62
N GLN A 19 41.21 -6.32 -4.08
CA GLN A 19 41.83 -7.47 -4.73
C GLN A 19 41.10 -7.87 -6.02
N GLY A 20 39.78 -7.71 -6.09
CA GLY A 20 39.00 -7.90 -7.31
C GLY A 20 39.40 -6.94 -8.42
N ASP A 21 39.69 -5.69 -8.09
CA ASP A 21 40.21 -4.68 -9.03
C ASP A 21 41.62 -5.03 -9.51
N VAL A 22 42.48 -5.49 -8.61
CA VAL A 22 43.82 -6.01 -8.98
C VAL A 22 43.70 -7.16 -9.97
N VAL A 23 42.83 -8.14 -9.72
CA VAL A 23 42.60 -9.27 -10.65
C VAL A 23 42.09 -8.77 -12.01
N ARG A 24 41.19 -7.78 -12.05
CA ARG A 24 40.70 -7.18 -13.29
C ARG A 24 41.83 -6.49 -14.07
N SER A 25 42.64 -5.70 -13.38
CA SER A 25 43.79 -5.00 -13.96
C SER A 25 44.81 -5.99 -14.53
N LEU A 26 45.20 -7.01 -13.76
CA LEU A 26 46.13 -8.04 -14.21
C LEU A 26 45.58 -8.83 -15.41
N LYS A 27 44.28 -9.18 -15.43
CA LYS A 27 43.67 -9.84 -16.61
C LYS A 27 43.71 -8.97 -17.87
N ALA A 28 43.63 -7.65 -17.74
CA ALA A 28 43.80 -6.74 -18.86
C ALA A 28 45.27 -6.69 -19.32
N SER A 29 46.22 -6.58 -18.39
CA SER A 29 47.66 -6.59 -18.69
C SER A 29 48.17 -7.93 -19.27
N LEU A 30 47.53 -9.05 -18.91
CA LEU A 30 47.80 -10.37 -19.49
C LEU A 30 47.40 -10.42 -20.97
N LYS A 31 46.29 -9.76 -21.36
CA LYS A 31 45.89 -9.65 -22.77
C LYS A 31 46.87 -8.81 -23.59
N ASP A 32 47.54 -7.85 -22.95
CA ASP A 32 48.57 -7.01 -23.57
C ASP A 32 49.96 -7.67 -23.60
N GLY A 33 50.09 -8.91 -23.08
CA GLY A 33 51.36 -9.65 -23.04
C GLY A 33 52.41 -9.11 -22.06
N LYS A 34 51.99 -8.28 -21.09
CA LYS A 34 52.90 -7.56 -20.17
C LYS A 34 53.20 -8.28 -18.86
N ILE A 35 52.49 -9.36 -18.56
CA ILE A 35 52.63 -10.13 -17.32
C ILE A 35 52.44 -11.62 -17.58
N GLU A 36 52.93 -12.45 -16.69
CA GLU A 36 52.78 -13.90 -16.77
C GLU A 36 51.43 -14.39 -16.24
N ARG A 37 50.92 -15.51 -16.78
CA ARG A 37 49.64 -16.09 -16.34
C ARG A 37 49.63 -16.50 -14.87
N SER A 38 50.79 -16.90 -14.35
CA SER A 38 50.99 -17.26 -12.94
C SER A 38 50.68 -16.11 -11.98
N GLU A 39 50.92 -14.85 -12.38
CA GLU A 39 50.61 -13.68 -11.55
C GLU A 39 49.10 -13.45 -11.43
N VAL A 40 48.36 -13.68 -12.53
CA VAL A 40 46.89 -13.64 -12.52
C VAL A 40 46.34 -14.76 -11.64
N ASP A 41 46.88 -15.97 -11.75
CA ASP A 41 46.43 -17.12 -10.97
C ASP A 41 46.70 -16.93 -9.47
N ALA A 42 47.85 -16.36 -9.09
CA ALA A 42 48.16 -15.99 -7.71
C ALA A 42 47.19 -14.93 -7.15
N ALA A 43 46.89 -13.89 -7.93
CA ALA A 43 45.95 -12.86 -7.52
C ALA A 43 44.52 -13.40 -7.36
N ILE A 44 44.11 -14.36 -8.20
CA ILE A 44 42.83 -15.08 -8.09
C ILE A 44 42.81 -15.94 -6.82
N ALA A 45 43.90 -16.66 -6.52
CA ALA A 45 43.99 -17.48 -5.31
C ALA A 45 43.86 -16.60 -4.05
N GLN A 46 44.52 -15.45 -4.02
CA GLN A 46 44.41 -14.47 -2.94
C GLN A 46 42.98 -13.92 -2.81
N LEU A 47 42.33 -13.58 -3.93
CA LEU A 47 40.93 -13.14 -3.94
C LEU A 47 39.99 -14.21 -3.37
N ASN A 48 40.20 -15.48 -3.74
CA ASN A 48 39.39 -16.59 -3.23
C ASN A 48 39.61 -16.79 -1.72
N GLY A 49 40.85 -16.68 -1.23
CA GLY A 49 41.15 -16.74 0.21
C GLY A 49 40.45 -15.62 0.99
N LEU A 50 40.47 -14.39 0.48
CA LEU A 50 39.75 -13.26 1.09
C LEU A 50 38.24 -13.49 1.12
N LYS A 51 37.65 -14.05 0.06
CA LYS A 51 36.22 -14.38 0.00
C LYS A 51 35.81 -15.44 1.02
N VAL A 52 36.63 -16.49 1.19
CA VAL A 52 36.39 -17.53 2.20
C VAL A 52 36.44 -16.95 3.61
N SER A 53 37.41 -16.09 3.88
CA SER A 53 37.54 -15.42 5.19
C SER A 53 36.34 -14.50 5.47
N LEU A 54 35.90 -13.74 4.47
CA LEU A 54 34.73 -12.89 4.55
C LEU A 54 33.44 -13.69 4.83
N ASP A 55 33.22 -14.81 4.11
CA ASP A 55 32.07 -15.70 4.32
C ASP A 55 32.05 -16.30 5.72
N ALA A 56 33.21 -16.69 6.26
CA ALA A 56 33.32 -17.20 7.63
C ALA A 56 32.93 -16.13 8.67
N LYS A 57 33.40 -14.89 8.48
CA LYS A 57 33.07 -13.75 9.36
C LYS A 57 31.61 -13.32 9.26
N GLN A 58 31.02 -13.38 8.07
CA GLN A 58 29.59 -13.14 7.86
C GLN A 58 28.73 -14.18 8.60
N LYS A 59 29.07 -15.48 8.48
CA LYS A 59 28.38 -16.55 9.23
C LYS A 59 28.53 -16.41 10.74
N GLU A 60 29.68 -15.96 11.21
CA GLU A 60 29.92 -15.69 12.63
C GLU A 60 29.07 -14.50 13.12
N TYR A 61 29.00 -13.40 12.35
CA TYR A 61 28.14 -12.27 12.63
C TYR A 61 26.65 -12.65 12.64
N GLU A 62 26.20 -13.46 11.68
CA GLU A 62 24.82 -13.96 11.63
C GLU A 62 24.47 -14.81 12.85
N LYS A 63 25.39 -15.70 13.28
CA LYS A 63 25.21 -16.49 14.51
C LYS A 63 25.08 -15.62 15.76
N VAL A 64 25.83 -14.53 15.84
CA VAL A 64 25.90 -13.68 17.04
C VAL A 64 24.78 -12.65 17.09
N SER A 65 24.42 -12.08 15.93
CA SER A 65 23.44 -10.99 15.84
C SER A 65 22.04 -11.46 15.46
N GLY A 66 21.90 -12.68 14.91
CA GLY A 66 20.68 -13.14 14.26
C GLY A 66 20.35 -12.38 12.98
N LYS A 67 21.25 -11.51 12.48
CA LYS A 67 21.06 -10.62 11.34
C LYS A 67 22.23 -10.75 10.36
N VAL A 68 21.95 -10.50 9.09
CA VAL A 68 22.99 -10.32 8.06
C VAL A 68 23.48 -8.87 8.11
N SER A 69 24.79 -8.62 8.01
CA SER A 69 25.32 -7.24 8.07
C SER A 69 24.80 -6.39 6.91
N SER A 70 24.61 -5.09 7.15
CA SER A 70 24.06 -4.12 6.19
C SER A 70 24.85 -4.11 4.86
N GLN A 71 26.18 -4.11 4.96
CA GLN A 71 27.08 -4.10 3.81
C GLN A 71 27.07 -5.42 3.01
N SER A 72 26.83 -6.55 3.69
CA SER A 72 26.65 -7.84 3.01
C SER A 72 25.34 -7.87 2.23
N LYS A 73 24.27 -7.27 2.76
CA LYS A 73 23.01 -7.09 2.04
C LYS A 73 23.20 -6.22 0.80
N GLU A 74 23.94 -5.10 0.90
CA GLU A 74 24.26 -4.25 -0.25
C GLU A 74 25.04 -4.98 -1.34
N ALA A 75 26.11 -5.68 -0.96
CA ALA A 75 26.91 -6.46 -1.90
C ALA A 75 26.08 -7.55 -2.59
N PHE A 76 25.22 -8.24 -1.84
CA PHE A 76 24.29 -9.22 -2.39
C PHE A 76 23.32 -8.57 -3.39
N ARG A 77 22.68 -7.45 -3.02
CA ARG A 77 21.76 -6.71 -3.90
C ARG A 77 22.43 -6.30 -5.21
N ALA A 78 23.64 -5.73 -5.13
CA ALA A 78 24.39 -5.32 -6.32
C ALA A 78 24.74 -6.52 -7.22
N ALA A 79 25.18 -7.64 -6.65
CA ALA A 79 25.48 -8.85 -7.41
C ALA A 79 24.24 -9.49 -8.06
N MET A 80 23.11 -9.51 -7.34
CA MET A 80 21.83 -10.00 -7.83
C MET A 80 21.29 -9.11 -8.96
N ALA A 81 21.18 -7.80 -8.73
CA ALA A 81 20.72 -6.83 -9.72
C ALA A 81 21.59 -6.88 -10.99
N GLY A 82 22.93 -6.88 -10.83
CA GLY A 82 23.85 -7.01 -11.95
C GLY A 82 23.73 -8.34 -12.72
N THR A 83 23.23 -9.40 -12.08
CA THR A 83 22.93 -10.66 -12.78
C THR A 83 21.59 -10.62 -13.50
N LEU A 84 20.54 -10.09 -12.85
CA LEU A 84 19.21 -9.94 -13.44
C LEU A 84 19.25 -9.03 -14.66
N GLU A 85 19.97 -7.90 -14.60
CA GLU A 85 20.14 -7.00 -15.73
C GLU A 85 20.95 -7.63 -16.87
N ARG A 86 22.11 -8.25 -16.58
CA ARG A 86 22.94 -8.93 -17.61
C ARG A 86 22.20 -10.07 -18.30
N ARG A 87 21.29 -10.73 -17.58
CA ARG A 87 20.46 -11.82 -18.11
C ARG A 87 19.11 -11.34 -18.62
N MET A 88 18.89 -10.02 -18.67
CA MET A 88 17.68 -9.39 -19.23
C MET A 88 16.39 -9.87 -18.53
N PHE A 89 16.40 -10.07 -17.21
CA PHE A 89 15.14 -10.25 -16.47
C PHE A 89 14.36 -8.94 -16.45
N TYR A 90 15.01 -7.85 -16.06
CA TYR A 90 14.49 -6.51 -16.22
C TYR A 90 15.64 -5.53 -16.49
N LEU A 91 15.31 -4.35 -17.02
CA LEU A 91 16.22 -3.26 -17.27
C LEU A 91 15.56 -1.93 -16.91
N PRO A 92 16.33 -0.89 -16.52
CA PRO A 92 15.82 0.48 -16.49
C PRO A 92 15.26 0.87 -17.88
N SER A 93 14.03 1.34 -17.93
CA SER A 93 13.38 1.73 -19.19
C SER A 93 14.07 2.93 -19.82
N PHE A 94 14.08 3.00 -21.15
CA PHE A 94 14.67 4.09 -21.94
C PHE A 94 16.19 4.27 -21.73
N LYS A 95 16.91 3.18 -21.46
CA LYS A 95 18.35 3.20 -21.11
C LYS A 95 19.23 4.01 -22.07
N ILE A 96 18.99 3.90 -23.38
CA ILE A 96 19.76 4.64 -24.40
C ILE A 96 19.49 6.16 -24.41
N TYR A 97 18.42 6.61 -23.74
CA TYR A 97 18.02 8.00 -23.58
C TYR A 97 18.32 8.55 -22.16
N GLY A 98 19.10 7.82 -21.35
CA GLY A 98 19.44 8.23 -19.98
C GLY A 98 18.59 7.57 -18.89
N SER A 99 17.62 6.73 -19.27
CA SER A 99 16.64 6.09 -18.39
C SER A 99 15.69 7.06 -17.67
N VAL A 100 14.58 6.53 -17.16
CA VAL A 100 13.68 7.27 -16.27
C VAL A 100 13.47 6.46 -15.00
N ALA A 101 13.77 7.06 -13.84
CA ALA A 101 13.64 6.38 -12.55
C ALA A 101 12.19 5.95 -12.29
N GLY A 102 12.03 4.73 -11.75
CA GLY A 102 10.72 4.13 -11.49
C GLY A 102 10.08 3.43 -12.68
N PHE A 103 10.70 3.39 -13.86
CA PHE A 103 10.21 2.61 -15.00
C PHE A 103 11.20 1.51 -15.37
N TYR A 104 10.66 0.30 -15.61
CA TYR A 104 11.45 -0.89 -15.93
C TYR A 104 10.84 -1.70 -17.06
N ASP A 105 11.70 -2.11 -17.99
CA ASP A 105 11.36 -3.02 -19.08
C ASP A 105 11.66 -4.45 -18.63
N TYR A 106 10.69 -5.37 -18.75
CA TYR A 106 10.94 -6.79 -18.54
C TYR A 106 11.49 -7.41 -19.83
N GLY A 107 12.64 -8.09 -19.74
CA GLY A 107 13.20 -8.83 -20.87
C GLY A 107 12.65 -10.27 -20.93
N PRO A 108 13.13 -11.11 -21.88
CA PRO A 108 12.49 -12.40 -22.17
C PRO A 108 12.24 -13.31 -20.96
N PRO A 109 13.23 -13.59 -20.09
CA PRO A 109 12.98 -14.41 -18.91
C PRO A 109 12.12 -13.71 -17.84
N GLY A 110 12.18 -12.38 -17.74
CA GLY A 110 11.33 -11.63 -16.81
C GLY A 110 9.86 -11.65 -17.24
N CYS A 111 9.58 -11.49 -18.53
CA CYS A 111 8.25 -11.65 -19.10
C CYS A 111 7.69 -13.05 -18.82
N ALA A 112 8.50 -14.11 -19.00
CA ALA A 112 8.08 -15.47 -18.71
C ALA A 112 7.73 -15.68 -17.23
N ILE A 113 8.55 -15.19 -16.30
CA ILE A 113 8.26 -15.27 -14.87
C ILE A 113 6.99 -14.50 -14.52
N LYS A 114 6.87 -13.25 -14.99
CA LYS A 114 5.69 -12.42 -14.75
C LYS A 114 4.42 -13.12 -15.22
N GLN A 115 4.42 -13.67 -16.43
CA GLN A 115 3.27 -14.40 -16.97
C GLN A 115 2.93 -15.66 -16.16
N ASN A 116 3.95 -16.41 -15.73
CA ASN A 116 3.73 -17.61 -14.92
C ASN A 116 3.14 -17.28 -13.55
N ILE A 117 3.60 -16.20 -12.90
CA ILE A 117 3.05 -15.73 -11.64
C ILE A 117 1.60 -15.27 -11.83
N THR A 118 1.31 -14.45 -12.84
CA THR A 118 -0.04 -13.99 -13.15
C THR A 118 -1.00 -15.16 -13.43
N GLN A 119 -0.57 -16.13 -14.24
CA GLN A 119 -1.38 -17.31 -14.54
C GLN A 119 -1.61 -18.18 -13.30
N THR A 120 -0.61 -18.33 -12.44
CA THR A 120 -0.73 -19.04 -11.17
C THR A 120 -1.71 -18.33 -10.23
N TRP A 121 -1.65 -16.99 -10.16
CA TRP A 121 -2.57 -16.18 -9.38
C TRP A 121 -4.01 -16.34 -9.88
N ARG A 122 -4.21 -16.27 -11.20
CA ARG A 122 -5.52 -16.46 -11.84
C ARG A 122 -6.11 -17.83 -11.54
N GLN A 123 -5.30 -18.89 -11.64
CA GLN A 123 -5.72 -20.25 -11.25
C GLN A 123 -6.06 -20.35 -9.76
N HIS A 124 -5.24 -19.72 -8.91
CA HIS A 124 -5.35 -19.83 -7.47
C HIS A 124 -6.51 -19.04 -6.87
N PHE A 125 -6.85 -17.88 -7.42
CA PHE A 125 -7.91 -17.02 -6.89
C PHE A 125 -9.13 -17.00 -7.81
N VAL A 126 -8.96 -16.50 -9.03
CA VAL A 126 -10.07 -16.25 -9.96
C VAL A 126 -10.82 -17.54 -10.29
N LEU A 127 -10.10 -18.58 -10.73
CA LEU A 127 -10.74 -19.83 -11.16
C LEU A 127 -11.23 -20.66 -9.98
N GLU A 128 -10.48 -20.73 -8.87
CA GLU A 128 -10.86 -21.51 -7.69
C GLU A 128 -12.12 -20.97 -6.99
N GLU A 129 -12.30 -19.65 -6.97
CA GLU A 129 -13.45 -18.99 -6.35
C GLU A 129 -14.54 -18.56 -7.34
N ASN A 130 -14.41 -18.92 -8.62
CA ASN A 130 -15.32 -18.50 -9.70
C ASN A 130 -15.53 -16.97 -9.72
N MET A 131 -14.46 -16.21 -9.54
CA MET A 131 -14.54 -14.75 -9.50
C MET A 131 -14.85 -14.18 -10.89
N LEU A 132 -15.57 -13.06 -10.90
CA LEU A 132 -15.88 -12.31 -12.12
C LEU A 132 -14.67 -11.46 -12.52
N GLU A 133 -13.82 -12.01 -13.38
CA GLU A 133 -12.65 -11.30 -13.91
C GLU A 133 -13.09 -10.24 -14.93
N VAL A 134 -12.62 -9.00 -14.74
CA VAL A 134 -12.90 -7.86 -15.62
C VAL A 134 -11.62 -7.13 -16.04
N GLU A 135 -11.71 -6.42 -17.17
CA GLU A 135 -10.67 -5.52 -17.65
C GLU A 135 -11.28 -4.14 -17.90
N CYS A 136 -10.79 -3.14 -17.16
CA CYS A 136 -11.22 -1.76 -17.21
C CYS A 136 -10.09 -0.87 -17.75
N PRO A 137 -10.42 0.29 -18.37
CA PRO A 137 -9.42 1.24 -18.85
C PRO A 137 -8.48 1.74 -17.73
N ALA A 138 -7.24 2.05 -18.10
CA ALA A 138 -6.29 2.71 -17.20
C ALA A 138 -6.59 4.22 -17.05
N VAL A 139 -7.03 4.87 -18.14
CA VAL A 139 -7.40 6.29 -18.13
C VAL A 139 -8.74 6.45 -17.41
N THR A 140 -8.73 7.21 -16.32
CA THR A 140 -9.88 7.38 -15.43
C THR A 140 -10.27 8.86 -15.35
N PRO A 141 -11.55 9.22 -15.60
CA PRO A 141 -12.02 10.60 -15.45
C PRO A 141 -11.85 11.12 -14.01
N GLU A 142 -11.51 12.39 -13.86
CA GLU A 142 -11.27 13.03 -12.56
C GLU A 142 -12.41 12.80 -11.56
N VAL A 143 -13.67 12.86 -12.00
CA VAL A 143 -14.85 12.69 -11.13
C VAL A 143 -14.88 11.34 -10.39
N VAL A 144 -14.37 10.27 -11.00
CA VAL A 144 -14.31 8.93 -10.39
C VAL A 144 -13.28 8.89 -9.26
N LEU A 145 -12.12 9.52 -9.48
CA LEU A 145 -11.05 9.61 -8.48
C LEU A 145 -11.34 10.67 -7.41
N LYS A 146 -12.17 11.66 -7.74
CA LYS A 146 -12.74 12.60 -6.77
C LYS A 146 -13.74 11.87 -5.85
N ALA A 147 -14.61 11.03 -6.41
CA ALA A 147 -15.58 10.25 -5.63
C ALA A 147 -14.89 9.33 -4.61
N SER A 148 -13.85 8.60 -5.04
CA SER A 148 -13.08 7.72 -4.14
C SER A 148 -12.16 8.47 -3.16
N GLY A 149 -12.00 9.79 -3.32
CA GLY A 149 -11.15 10.63 -2.47
C GLY A 149 -9.67 10.67 -2.86
N HIS A 150 -9.26 9.97 -3.92
CA HIS A 150 -7.88 9.99 -4.42
C HIS A 150 -7.44 11.41 -4.82
N VAL A 151 -8.28 12.18 -5.51
CA VAL A 151 -7.92 13.56 -5.90
C VAL A 151 -7.54 14.42 -4.69
N ASP A 152 -8.21 14.22 -3.56
CA ASP A 152 -8.01 15.02 -2.36
C ASP A 152 -6.94 14.47 -1.41
N ARG A 153 -6.66 13.16 -1.46
CA ARG A 153 -5.77 12.48 -0.49
C ARG A 153 -4.50 11.88 -1.07
N PHE A 154 -4.41 11.69 -2.39
CA PHE A 154 -3.23 11.11 -3.05
C PHE A 154 -2.15 12.17 -3.31
N THR A 155 -1.83 12.92 -2.26
CA THR A 155 -0.88 14.02 -2.28
C THR A 155 0.13 13.81 -1.16
N ASP A 156 1.40 13.70 -1.53
CA ASP A 156 2.51 13.70 -0.58
C ASP A 156 3.12 15.10 -0.46
N PHE A 157 3.86 15.34 0.62
CA PHE A 157 4.69 16.53 0.72
C PHE A 157 6.05 16.28 0.08
N MET A 158 6.44 17.19 -0.82
CA MET A 158 7.72 17.17 -1.52
C MET A 158 8.58 18.35 -1.07
N VAL A 159 9.87 18.11 -0.95
CA VAL A 159 10.91 19.13 -0.76
C VAL A 159 11.95 19.03 -1.87
N THR A 160 12.64 20.13 -2.16
CA THR A 160 13.62 20.20 -3.23
C THR A 160 14.95 20.72 -2.70
N ASP A 161 16.07 20.10 -3.09
CA ASP A 161 17.42 20.67 -2.87
C ASP A 161 17.51 22.01 -3.60
N VAL A 162 17.78 23.08 -2.85
CA VAL A 162 17.72 24.46 -3.39
C VAL A 162 18.79 24.74 -4.44
N LYS A 163 19.83 23.91 -4.55
CA LYS A 163 20.90 24.08 -5.55
C LYS A 163 20.78 23.10 -6.70
N THR A 164 20.48 21.84 -6.45
CA THR A 164 20.46 20.81 -7.50
C THR A 164 19.09 20.64 -8.14
N GLY A 165 18.02 21.05 -7.46
CA GLY A 165 16.65 20.81 -7.90
C GLY A 165 16.17 19.38 -7.68
N GLU A 166 16.96 18.54 -6.99
CA GLU A 166 16.57 17.15 -6.71
C GLU A 166 15.42 17.11 -5.71
N CYS A 167 14.39 16.32 -6.03
CA CYS A 167 13.18 16.21 -5.22
C CYS A 167 13.22 15.01 -4.27
N TYR A 168 12.74 15.24 -3.05
CA TYR A 168 12.64 14.23 -2.00
C TYR A 168 11.24 14.26 -1.40
N ARG A 169 10.76 13.09 -1.00
CA ARG A 169 9.54 12.97 -0.21
C ARG A 169 9.85 13.41 1.23
N ALA A 170 9.07 14.35 1.75
CA ALA A 170 9.38 15.05 2.99
C ALA A 170 9.33 14.14 4.23
N ASP A 171 8.34 13.26 4.30
CA ASP A 171 8.16 12.27 5.37
C ASP A 171 9.35 11.31 5.47
N HIS A 172 9.72 10.63 4.38
CA HIS A 172 10.85 9.72 4.34
C HIS A 172 12.17 10.42 4.67
N LEU A 173 12.33 11.67 4.23
CA LEU A 173 13.53 12.44 4.50
C LEU A 173 13.65 12.75 6.00
N LEU A 174 12.53 13.09 6.64
CA LEU A 174 12.46 13.30 8.09
C LEU A 174 12.66 11.98 8.85
N GLU A 175 11.97 10.91 8.48
CA GLU A 175 12.09 9.57 9.08
C GLU A 175 13.55 9.10 9.11
N HIS A 176 14.21 9.10 7.94
CA HIS A 176 15.60 8.67 7.83
C HIS A 176 16.55 9.54 8.67
N HIS A 177 16.27 10.85 8.77
CA HIS A 177 17.06 11.74 9.61
C HIS A 177 16.87 11.44 11.11
N LEU A 178 15.63 11.22 11.55
CA LEU A 178 15.30 10.89 12.93
C LEU A 178 15.87 9.52 13.34
N GLU A 179 15.80 8.53 12.47
CA GLU A 179 16.43 7.22 12.68
C GLU A 179 17.96 7.35 12.82
N ALA A 180 18.60 8.10 11.93
CA ALA A 180 20.04 8.35 12.00
C ALA A 180 20.45 9.08 13.29
N LEU A 181 19.61 10.00 13.79
CA LEU A 181 19.83 10.67 15.07
C LEU A 181 19.71 9.71 16.27
N LEU A 182 18.77 8.77 16.23
CA LEU A 182 18.61 7.76 17.29
C LEU A 182 19.77 6.75 17.31
N ASP A 183 20.34 6.47 16.14
CA ASP A 183 21.47 5.53 15.99
C ASP A 183 22.85 6.20 16.19
N ASP A 184 22.92 7.53 16.31
CA ASP A 184 24.20 8.24 16.51
C ASP A 184 24.76 8.02 17.92
N LYS A 185 25.75 7.13 18.00
CA LYS A 185 26.50 6.83 19.24
C LYS A 185 27.54 7.89 19.60
N LYS A 186 27.91 8.79 18.68
CA LYS A 186 28.90 9.85 18.94
C LYS A 186 28.28 11.01 19.70
N THR A 187 27.01 11.30 19.42
CA THR A 187 26.26 12.39 20.03
C THR A 187 24.95 11.87 20.63
N PRO A 188 25.01 11.05 21.69
CA PRO A 188 23.81 10.41 22.22
C PRO A 188 22.83 11.46 22.75
N LEU A 189 21.58 11.33 22.31
CA LEU A 189 20.47 12.16 22.76
C LEU A 189 20.14 11.90 24.23
N SER A 190 19.59 12.91 24.92
CA SER A 190 19.04 12.73 26.27
C SER A 190 17.82 11.79 26.22
N ALA A 191 17.52 11.12 27.35
CA ALA A 191 16.39 10.19 27.42
C ALA A 191 15.05 10.83 26.99
N ASP A 192 14.83 12.10 27.37
CA ASP A 192 13.63 12.86 27.00
C ASP A 192 13.59 13.12 25.49
N LYS A 193 14.73 13.51 24.88
CA LYS A 193 14.79 13.76 23.43
C LYS A 193 14.69 12.48 22.62
N VAL A 194 15.20 11.35 23.13
CA VAL A 194 15.00 10.02 22.52
C VAL A 194 13.51 9.67 22.47
N LYS A 195 12.78 9.94 23.56
CA LYS A 195 11.34 9.71 23.59
C LYS A 195 10.62 10.61 22.58
N GLU A 196 10.92 11.91 22.59
CA GLU A 196 10.35 12.88 21.65
C GLU A 196 10.58 12.50 20.19
N VAL A 197 11.82 12.12 19.83
CA VAL A 197 12.17 11.69 18.47
C VAL A 197 11.44 10.41 18.06
N ARG A 198 11.24 9.45 18.99
CA ARG A 198 10.46 8.24 18.71
C ARG A 198 8.97 8.53 18.54
N ASP A 199 8.42 9.41 19.37
CA ASP A 199 7.03 9.83 19.28
C ASP A 199 6.78 10.58 17.96
N LEU A 200 7.70 11.45 17.55
CA LEU A 200 7.66 12.11 16.25
C LEU A 200 7.80 11.10 15.11
N LEU A 201 8.78 10.20 15.15
CA LEU A 201 8.99 9.16 14.12
C LEU A 201 7.72 8.33 13.90
N ALA A 202 7.01 7.99 14.97
CA ALA A 202 5.75 7.24 14.90
C ALA A 202 4.58 8.03 14.27
N SER A 203 4.68 9.36 14.18
CA SER A 203 3.61 10.24 13.70
C SER A 203 3.97 11.02 12.43
N VAL A 204 5.15 10.78 11.83
CA VAL A 204 5.62 11.53 10.64
C VAL A 204 4.62 11.47 9.49
N GLY A 205 4.07 10.28 9.20
CA GLY A 205 3.11 10.07 8.12
C GLY A 205 1.78 10.84 8.27
N GLU A 206 1.49 11.36 9.46
CA GLU A 206 0.26 12.10 9.77
C GLU A 206 0.48 13.62 9.84
N LEU A 207 1.73 14.08 9.74
CA LEU A 207 2.05 15.50 9.83
C LEU A 207 1.45 16.28 8.66
N LYS A 208 0.73 17.35 8.99
CA LYS A 208 0.29 18.34 8.01
C LYS A 208 1.46 19.18 7.52
N GLN A 209 1.29 19.83 6.37
CA GLN A 209 2.35 20.60 5.69
C GLN A 209 3.13 21.55 6.61
N GLU A 210 2.42 22.31 7.45
CA GLU A 210 3.04 23.28 8.36
C GLU A 210 3.90 22.58 9.43
N ALA A 211 3.34 21.58 10.11
CA ALA A 211 4.06 20.80 11.12
C ALA A 211 5.25 20.04 10.52
N MET A 212 5.11 19.51 9.31
CA MET A 212 6.20 18.89 8.56
C MET A 212 7.32 19.90 8.28
N GLY A 213 6.97 21.11 7.84
CA GLY A 213 7.94 22.18 7.61
C GLY A 213 8.68 22.59 8.89
N THR A 214 7.95 22.71 10.00
CA THR A 214 8.54 22.97 11.31
C THR A 214 9.51 21.87 11.72
N ALA A 215 9.11 20.60 11.63
CA ALA A 215 9.94 19.47 12.02
C ALA A 215 11.22 19.38 11.16
N LEU A 216 11.11 19.50 9.84
CA LEU A 216 12.27 19.53 8.94
C LEU A 216 13.27 20.65 9.30
N THR A 217 12.75 21.82 9.69
CA THR A 217 13.57 22.97 10.07
C THR A 217 14.22 22.79 11.44
N GLU A 218 13.46 22.37 12.45
CA GLU A 218 13.92 22.22 13.84
C GLU A 218 14.99 21.14 13.97
N TYR A 219 14.82 20.02 13.26
CA TYR A 219 15.80 18.94 13.23
C TYR A 219 16.95 19.20 12.23
N GLY A 220 16.94 20.34 11.53
CA GLY A 220 18.04 20.74 10.65
C GLY A 220 18.24 19.80 9.45
N VAL A 221 17.17 19.23 8.92
CA VAL A 221 17.20 18.25 7.84
C VAL A 221 17.76 18.88 6.56
N LYS A 222 18.67 18.17 5.88
CA LYS A 222 19.35 18.61 4.65
C LYS A 222 19.18 17.58 3.53
N ALA A 223 19.46 18.02 2.30
CA ALA A 223 19.46 17.15 1.14
C ALA A 223 20.51 16.02 1.30
N PRO A 224 20.13 14.73 1.16
CA PRO A 224 21.06 13.62 1.26
C PRO A 224 22.17 13.70 0.21
N GLY A 225 23.41 13.38 0.60
CA GLY A 225 24.56 13.36 -0.29
C GLY A 225 25.18 14.73 -0.56
N SER A 226 24.39 15.76 -0.87
CA SER A 226 24.89 17.12 -1.15
C SER A 226 25.08 17.95 0.13
N GLY A 227 24.28 17.71 1.17
CA GLY A 227 24.25 18.50 2.40
C GLY A 227 23.68 19.91 2.22
N ASN A 228 23.06 20.20 1.08
CA ASN A 228 22.45 21.50 0.81
C ASN A 228 21.14 21.70 1.60
N ASP A 229 20.72 22.97 1.69
CA ASP A 229 19.41 23.33 2.21
C ASP A 229 18.29 22.78 1.30
N ILE A 230 17.14 22.52 1.92
CA ILE A 230 15.92 22.06 1.24
C ILE A 230 14.87 23.18 1.24
N SER A 231 13.98 23.17 0.25
CA SER A 231 12.82 24.04 0.22
C SER A 231 11.82 23.72 1.34
N ALA A 232 10.88 24.63 1.59
CA ALA A 232 9.69 24.29 2.37
C ALA A 232 8.91 23.13 1.69
N PRO A 233 8.23 22.26 2.47
CA PRO A 233 7.42 21.20 1.90
C PRO A 233 6.22 21.78 1.16
N PHE A 234 5.89 21.20 0.00
CA PHE A 234 4.71 21.56 -0.78
C PHE A 234 3.97 20.32 -1.29
N PRO A 235 2.65 20.40 -1.50
CA PRO A 235 1.85 19.26 -1.94
C PRO A 235 2.21 18.84 -3.37
N PHE A 236 2.34 17.54 -3.58
CA PHE A 236 2.59 16.92 -4.87
C PHE A 236 1.63 15.74 -5.09
N ASN A 237 0.82 15.82 -6.16
CA ASN A 237 -0.15 14.78 -6.49
C ASN A 237 0.57 13.57 -7.12
N LEU A 238 0.36 12.39 -6.54
CA LEU A 238 0.99 11.14 -6.96
C LEU A 238 0.28 10.48 -8.15
N MET A 239 -0.79 11.07 -8.71
CA MET A 239 -1.46 10.53 -9.89
C MET A 239 -0.91 11.18 -11.17
N PHE A 240 -0.70 10.37 -12.21
CA PHE A 240 -0.35 10.90 -13.52
C PHE A 240 -1.56 11.55 -14.16
N LYS A 241 -1.59 12.88 -14.18
CA LYS A 241 -2.63 13.67 -14.84
C LYS A 241 -2.51 13.60 -16.36
N THR A 242 -3.64 13.49 -17.04
CA THR A 242 -3.76 13.54 -18.50
C THR A 242 -5.04 14.30 -18.89
N SER A 243 -5.25 14.45 -20.20
CA SER A 243 -6.47 15.03 -20.76
C SER A 243 -7.16 14.02 -21.67
N ILE A 244 -8.46 13.89 -21.53
CA ILE A 244 -9.31 12.99 -22.33
C ILE A 244 -9.90 13.79 -23.48
N GLY A 245 -9.67 13.30 -24.70
CA GLY A 245 -10.15 13.94 -25.92
C GLY A 245 -9.26 15.11 -26.41
N PRO A 246 -9.42 15.50 -27.69
CA PRO A 246 -8.49 16.42 -28.36
C PRO A 246 -8.58 17.87 -27.89
N LYS A 247 -9.68 18.26 -27.24
CA LYS A 247 -9.88 19.63 -26.73
C LYS A 247 -9.19 19.89 -25.39
N GLY A 248 -8.85 18.82 -24.68
CA GLY A 248 -8.21 18.91 -23.37
C GLY A 248 -9.11 19.41 -22.23
N ASP A 249 -10.42 19.50 -22.46
CA ASP A 249 -11.42 20.00 -21.51
C ASP A 249 -11.80 18.99 -20.43
N MET A 250 -11.68 17.70 -20.73
CA MET A 250 -11.92 16.64 -19.75
C MET A 250 -10.61 16.19 -19.09
N VAL A 251 -10.47 16.49 -17.80
CA VAL A 251 -9.33 16.03 -16.99
C VAL A 251 -9.48 14.54 -16.69
N GLY A 252 -8.40 13.80 -16.88
CA GLY A 252 -8.28 12.41 -16.47
C GLY A 252 -6.97 12.15 -15.74
N TYR A 253 -6.86 10.96 -15.18
CA TYR A 253 -5.63 10.46 -14.58
C TYR A 253 -5.40 9.02 -15.03
N LEU A 254 -4.16 8.57 -15.02
CA LEU A 254 -3.89 7.14 -15.00
C LEU A 254 -4.25 6.59 -13.61
N ARG A 255 -4.97 5.47 -13.58
CA ARG A 255 -5.48 4.90 -12.33
C ARG A 255 -4.35 4.54 -11.34
N PRO A 256 -4.46 4.90 -10.05
CA PRO A 256 -3.47 4.54 -9.04
C PRO A 256 -3.64 3.13 -8.46
N GLU A 257 -4.81 2.52 -8.71
CA GLU A 257 -5.22 1.17 -8.34
C GLU A 257 -6.22 0.64 -9.39
N THR A 258 -6.53 -0.66 -9.37
CA THR A 258 -7.47 -1.29 -10.30
C THR A 258 -8.89 -1.42 -9.71
N ALA A 259 -9.04 -1.40 -8.38
CA ALA A 259 -10.30 -1.56 -7.64
C ALA A 259 -11.45 -0.66 -8.14
N GLN A 260 -11.17 0.61 -8.46
CA GLN A 260 -12.18 1.58 -8.89
C GLN A 260 -12.98 1.12 -10.12
N GLY A 261 -12.34 0.40 -11.05
CA GLY A 261 -13.02 -0.16 -12.22
C GLY A 261 -14.07 -1.22 -11.84
N ILE A 262 -13.83 -1.98 -10.78
CA ILE A 262 -14.78 -2.97 -10.27
C ILE A 262 -15.96 -2.27 -9.59
N PHE A 263 -15.69 -1.28 -8.73
CA PHE A 263 -16.75 -0.56 -8.00
C PHE A 263 -17.75 0.15 -8.92
N VAL A 264 -17.28 0.84 -9.95
CA VAL A 264 -18.18 1.55 -10.90
C VAL A 264 -19.03 0.58 -11.72
N ASN A 265 -18.60 -0.68 -11.86
CA ASN A 265 -19.33 -1.75 -12.55
C ASN A 265 -20.11 -2.67 -11.58
N PHE A 266 -20.19 -2.33 -10.28
CA PHE A 266 -20.80 -3.18 -9.26
C PHE A 266 -22.21 -3.64 -9.62
N ARG A 267 -23.07 -2.75 -10.12
CA ARG A 267 -24.47 -3.08 -10.47
C ARG A 267 -24.55 -4.16 -11.54
N ASP A 268 -23.72 -4.06 -12.58
CA ASP A 268 -23.73 -4.98 -13.71
C ASP A 268 -23.08 -6.33 -13.32
N LEU A 269 -22.03 -6.29 -12.49
CA LEU A 269 -21.42 -7.49 -11.91
C LEU A 269 -22.37 -8.24 -10.98
N LEU A 270 -23.06 -7.52 -10.09
CA LEU A 270 -24.07 -8.08 -9.21
C LEU A 270 -25.21 -8.72 -10.02
N TYR A 271 -25.69 -8.03 -11.07
CA TYR A 271 -26.70 -8.57 -11.97
C TYR A 271 -26.23 -9.83 -12.69
N TYR A 272 -24.99 -9.84 -13.20
CA TYR A 272 -24.38 -11.02 -13.83
C TYR A 272 -24.30 -12.21 -12.86
N ASN A 273 -24.03 -11.96 -11.58
CA ASN A 273 -24.06 -12.98 -10.53
C ASN A 273 -25.48 -13.37 -10.08
N GLY A 274 -26.52 -13.00 -10.84
CA GLY A 274 -27.92 -13.30 -10.50
C GLY A 274 -28.46 -12.52 -9.31
N SER A 275 -27.89 -11.34 -9.03
CA SER A 275 -28.27 -10.42 -7.95
C SER A 275 -28.17 -11.03 -6.55
N LYS A 276 -27.16 -11.86 -6.32
CA LYS A 276 -26.90 -12.51 -5.03
C LYS A 276 -25.52 -12.18 -4.48
N LEU A 277 -25.46 -12.06 -3.16
CA LEU A 277 -24.24 -12.02 -2.37
C LEU A 277 -24.01 -13.38 -1.68
N PRO A 278 -22.76 -13.73 -1.31
CA PRO A 278 -21.54 -13.02 -1.70
C PRO A 278 -21.17 -13.26 -3.18
N PHE A 279 -20.38 -12.36 -3.74
CA PHE A 279 -19.67 -12.58 -5.01
C PHE A 279 -18.35 -11.83 -5.01
N ALA A 280 -17.41 -12.28 -5.83
CA ALA A 280 -16.13 -11.60 -6.00
C ALA A 280 -15.90 -11.22 -7.45
N ALA A 281 -15.30 -10.05 -7.66
CA ALA A 281 -14.77 -9.64 -8.95
C ALA A 281 -13.27 -9.41 -8.82
N ALA A 282 -12.55 -9.65 -9.91
CA ALA A 282 -11.10 -9.55 -9.92
C ALA A 282 -10.63 -8.76 -11.15
N GLN A 283 -9.50 -8.07 -11.01
CA GLN A 283 -8.88 -7.37 -12.13
C GLN A 283 -7.36 -7.50 -12.05
N ILE A 284 -6.76 -7.80 -13.19
CA ILE A 284 -5.31 -7.84 -13.37
C ILE A 284 -4.94 -6.76 -14.39
N GLY A 285 -4.09 -5.82 -14.01
CA GLY A 285 -3.66 -4.77 -14.93
C GLY A 285 -2.67 -3.80 -14.33
N ASN A 286 -2.21 -2.86 -15.15
CA ASN A 286 -1.27 -1.86 -14.68
C ASN A 286 -1.96 -0.75 -13.88
N SER A 287 -1.23 -0.25 -12.90
CA SER A 287 -1.54 0.91 -12.09
C SER A 287 -0.33 1.83 -12.06
N TYR A 288 -0.59 3.11 -11.79
CA TYR A 288 0.37 4.17 -12.00
C TYR A 288 0.42 5.08 -10.79
N ARG A 289 1.62 5.24 -10.21
CA ARG A 289 1.86 6.13 -9.07
C ARG A 289 3.07 6.98 -9.41
N ASN A 290 2.90 8.28 -9.55
CA ASN A 290 3.94 9.25 -9.84
C ASN A 290 4.83 9.48 -8.60
N GLU A 291 5.49 8.43 -8.14
CA GLU A 291 6.36 8.43 -6.97
C GLU A 291 7.44 9.52 -7.09
N ILE A 292 7.65 10.26 -6.00
CA ILE A 292 8.53 11.45 -5.97
C ILE A 292 9.98 11.03 -6.20
N SER A 293 10.45 10.02 -5.46
CA SER A 293 11.82 9.49 -5.55
C SER A 293 11.78 7.96 -5.53
N PRO A 294 11.51 7.31 -6.68
CA PRO A 294 11.46 5.85 -6.75
C PRO A 294 12.87 5.27 -6.52
N ARG A 295 13.03 4.60 -5.37
CA ARG A 295 14.26 3.93 -4.93
C ARG A 295 13.96 2.45 -4.67
N ALA A 296 15.00 1.62 -4.52
CA ALA A 296 14.88 0.18 -4.25
C ALA A 296 14.36 -0.71 -5.42
N GLY A 297 14.66 -0.33 -6.67
CA GLY A 297 14.42 -1.19 -7.83
C GLY A 297 12.94 -1.40 -8.10
N LEU A 298 12.51 -2.66 -8.26
CA LEU A 298 11.12 -3.03 -8.55
C LEU A 298 10.16 -2.85 -7.36
N LEU A 299 10.66 -2.53 -6.15
CA LEU A 299 9.82 -2.36 -4.96
C LEU A 299 9.06 -1.03 -4.94
N ARG A 300 9.62 0.03 -5.54
CA ARG A 300 8.92 1.31 -5.73
C ARG A 300 9.11 1.81 -7.15
N VAL A 301 8.06 1.64 -7.94
CA VAL A 301 8.03 1.96 -9.37
C VAL A 301 6.83 2.85 -9.67
N ARG A 302 6.88 3.53 -10.81
CA ARG A 302 5.84 4.44 -11.26
C ARG A 302 4.74 3.77 -12.07
N GLU A 303 5.04 2.61 -12.62
CA GLU A 303 4.11 1.72 -13.31
C GLU A 303 4.37 0.29 -12.86
N PHE A 304 3.33 -0.40 -12.42
CA PHE A 304 3.39 -1.80 -11.99
C PHE A 304 2.07 -2.51 -12.28
N THR A 305 2.14 -3.83 -12.42
CA THR A 305 0.96 -4.67 -12.56
C THR A 305 0.45 -5.07 -11.18
N GLN A 306 -0.83 -4.80 -10.92
CA GLN A 306 -1.55 -5.29 -9.75
C GLN A 306 -2.54 -6.37 -10.17
N ALA A 307 -2.88 -7.22 -9.20
CA ALA A 307 -3.97 -8.17 -9.28
C ALA A 307 -4.82 -7.98 -8.02
N GLU A 308 -6.00 -7.40 -8.17
CA GLU A 308 -6.88 -7.02 -7.07
C GLU A 308 -8.19 -7.80 -7.14
N ILE A 309 -8.76 -8.08 -5.97
CA ILE A 309 -10.01 -8.81 -5.78
C ILE A 309 -10.90 -7.98 -4.88
N GLU A 310 -12.10 -7.68 -5.34
CA GLU A 310 -13.15 -7.09 -4.51
C GLU A 310 -14.17 -8.19 -4.20
N HIS A 311 -14.18 -8.64 -2.95
CA HIS A 311 -15.13 -9.64 -2.46
C HIS A 311 -16.29 -8.95 -1.75
N PHE A 312 -17.45 -8.91 -2.40
CA PHE A 312 -18.67 -8.31 -1.88
C PHE A 312 -19.45 -9.34 -1.06
N VAL A 313 -19.70 -9.04 0.21
CA VAL A 313 -20.42 -9.87 1.16
C VAL A 313 -21.42 -9.03 1.94
N SER A 314 -22.45 -9.67 2.52
CA SER A 314 -23.40 -9.02 3.42
C SER A 314 -22.79 -8.77 4.81
N GLU A 315 -23.61 -8.39 5.79
CA GLU A 315 -23.17 -8.22 7.19
C GLU A 315 -22.63 -9.53 7.79
N ASP A 316 -23.10 -10.69 7.32
CA ASP A 316 -22.54 -12.00 7.67
C ASP A 316 -21.24 -12.22 6.90
N LYS A 317 -20.11 -12.04 7.60
CA LYS A 317 -18.76 -12.23 7.06
C LYS A 317 -18.18 -13.63 7.34
N SER A 318 -19.03 -14.64 7.48
CA SER A 318 -18.62 -16.05 7.43
C SER A 318 -18.17 -16.44 6.02
N HIS A 319 -17.28 -17.44 5.91
CA HIS A 319 -16.82 -17.90 4.59
C HIS A 319 -17.00 -19.42 4.45
N PRO A 320 -17.79 -19.91 3.46
CA PRO A 320 -18.11 -21.34 3.34
C PRO A 320 -16.90 -22.28 3.27
N LYS A 321 -15.78 -21.78 2.73
CA LYS A 321 -14.53 -22.53 2.59
C LYS A 321 -13.50 -22.25 3.70
N PHE A 322 -13.83 -21.49 4.74
CA PHE A 322 -12.87 -21.14 5.80
C PHE A 322 -12.24 -22.37 6.46
N ALA A 323 -13.03 -23.43 6.67
CA ALA A 323 -12.55 -24.69 7.21
C ALA A 323 -11.34 -25.27 6.44
N SER A 324 -11.22 -25.01 5.14
CA SER A 324 -10.09 -25.50 4.32
C SER A 324 -8.74 -24.85 4.64
N VAL A 325 -8.75 -23.70 5.34
CA VAL A 325 -7.54 -22.96 5.71
C VAL A 325 -7.41 -22.73 7.21
N ALA A 326 -8.41 -23.11 8.01
CA ALA A 326 -8.46 -22.82 9.44
C ALA A 326 -7.25 -23.38 10.22
N ASP A 327 -6.71 -24.53 9.80
CA ASP A 327 -5.56 -25.17 10.45
C ASP A 327 -4.20 -24.63 9.99
N LEU A 328 -4.18 -23.74 8.99
CA LEU A 328 -2.94 -23.11 8.54
C LEU A 328 -2.43 -22.14 9.61
N ALA A 329 -1.13 -22.21 9.91
CA ALA A 329 -0.49 -21.42 10.96
C ALA A 329 0.57 -20.44 10.39
N PRO A 330 0.16 -19.40 9.62
CA PRO A 330 1.09 -18.37 9.18
C PRO A 330 1.67 -17.58 10.36
N LEU A 331 2.77 -16.87 10.13
CA LEU A 331 3.28 -15.89 11.08
C LEU A 331 2.35 -14.68 11.11
N LEU A 332 1.63 -14.48 12.20
CA LEU A 332 0.77 -13.31 12.42
C LEU A 332 1.48 -12.29 13.30
N TYR A 333 1.38 -11.02 12.92
CA TYR A 333 1.92 -9.87 13.66
C TYR A 333 0.78 -8.89 13.97
N SER A 334 -0.04 -9.29 14.94
CA SER A 334 -1.20 -8.50 15.41
C SER A 334 -0.80 -7.16 16.01
N ARG A 335 -1.77 -6.27 16.22
CA ARG A 335 -1.56 -4.98 16.90
C ARG A 335 -0.90 -5.17 18.28
N GLU A 336 -1.38 -6.15 19.06
CA GLU A 336 -0.82 -6.46 20.37
C GLU A 336 0.65 -6.87 20.29
N LEU A 337 1.01 -7.74 19.34
CA LEU A 337 2.40 -8.19 19.17
C LEU A 337 3.33 -7.06 18.72
N GLN A 338 2.81 -6.09 17.95
CA GLN A 338 3.56 -4.89 17.52
C GLN A 338 3.85 -3.94 18.69
N MET A 339 2.93 -3.86 19.65
CA MET A 339 3.04 -2.98 20.82
C MET A 339 3.74 -3.66 22.01
N GLY A 340 3.82 -5.00 22.02
CA GLY A 340 4.51 -5.77 23.05
C GLY A 340 6.04 -5.62 23.03
N GLU A 341 6.70 -6.03 24.11
CA GLU A 341 8.16 -5.89 24.26
C GLU A 341 8.97 -6.65 23.21
N ALA A 342 8.50 -7.84 22.81
CA ALA A 342 9.22 -8.70 21.88
C ALA A 342 9.15 -8.24 20.42
N LYS A 343 8.12 -7.46 20.04
CA LYS A 343 7.89 -6.95 18.67
C LYS A 343 8.13 -7.99 17.58
N LYS A 344 7.54 -9.17 17.75
CA LYS A 344 7.80 -10.35 16.90
C LYS A 344 6.51 -11.03 16.49
N ALA A 345 6.41 -11.34 15.20
CA ALA A 345 5.35 -12.17 14.64
C ALA A 345 5.40 -13.59 15.24
N GLN A 346 4.23 -14.21 15.43
CA GLN A 346 4.12 -15.54 16.01
C GLN A 346 3.27 -16.45 15.12
N PRO A 347 3.62 -17.75 14.99
CA PRO A 347 2.77 -18.69 14.29
C PRO A 347 1.45 -18.88 15.05
N MET A 348 0.33 -18.76 14.35
CA MET A 348 -1.00 -18.97 14.93
C MET A 348 -1.95 -19.51 13.87
N THR A 349 -2.70 -20.56 14.21
CA THR A 349 -3.71 -21.11 13.28
C THR A 349 -4.78 -20.07 12.99
N LEU A 350 -5.22 -19.95 11.74
CA LEU A 350 -6.26 -18.99 11.36
C LEU A 350 -7.58 -19.21 12.11
N GLY A 351 -7.94 -20.47 12.38
CA GLY A 351 -9.10 -20.83 13.19
C GLY A 351 -9.01 -20.27 14.61
N GLU A 352 -7.83 -20.31 15.23
CA GLU A 352 -7.61 -19.72 16.55
C GLU A 352 -7.63 -18.19 16.50
N ALA A 353 -7.03 -17.59 15.48
CA ALA A 353 -7.00 -16.14 15.30
C ALA A 353 -8.41 -15.55 15.17
N VAL A 354 -9.32 -16.23 14.43
CA VAL A 354 -10.73 -15.83 14.32
C VAL A 354 -11.46 -16.05 15.64
N ARG A 355 -11.33 -17.23 16.29
CA ARG A 355 -11.99 -17.50 17.58
C ARG A 355 -11.63 -16.49 18.67
N ARG A 356 -10.39 -16.01 18.68
CA ARG A 356 -9.91 -14.99 19.63
C ARG A 356 -10.24 -13.55 19.22
N GLY A 357 -10.84 -13.35 18.05
CA GLY A 357 -11.13 -12.01 17.51
C GLY A 357 -9.88 -11.21 17.12
N ILE A 358 -8.75 -11.87 16.88
CA ILE A 358 -7.52 -11.23 16.40
C ILE A 358 -7.69 -10.83 14.93
N ILE A 359 -8.21 -11.77 14.12
CA ILE A 359 -8.68 -11.49 12.76
C ILE A 359 -10.20 -11.34 12.85
N ALA A 360 -10.73 -10.25 12.29
CA ALA A 360 -12.10 -9.83 12.54
C ALA A 360 -13.19 -10.85 12.12
N ASN A 361 -12.97 -11.62 11.05
CA ASN A 361 -13.96 -12.56 10.51
C ASN A 361 -13.34 -13.69 9.68
N GLU A 362 -14.15 -14.69 9.34
CA GLU A 362 -13.72 -15.86 8.56
C GLU A 362 -13.35 -15.52 7.12
N THR A 363 -14.03 -14.56 6.48
CA THR A 363 -13.72 -14.13 5.11
C THR A 363 -12.32 -13.53 5.00
N LEU A 364 -11.96 -12.63 5.91
CA LEU A 364 -10.63 -12.03 5.94
C LEU A 364 -9.56 -13.10 6.23
N ALA A 365 -9.82 -13.98 7.20
CA ALA A 365 -8.92 -15.10 7.51
C ALA A 365 -8.80 -16.08 6.33
N TYR A 366 -9.87 -16.31 5.58
CA TYR A 366 -9.86 -17.15 4.38
C TYR A 366 -8.88 -16.61 3.34
N PHE A 367 -8.98 -15.33 3.02
CA PHE A 367 -8.08 -14.70 2.05
C PHE A 367 -6.63 -14.58 2.55
N ILE A 368 -6.40 -14.42 3.87
CA ILE A 368 -5.06 -14.54 4.46
C ILE A 368 -4.49 -15.95 4.20
N GLY A 369 -5.27 -16.99 4.47
CA GLY A 369 -4.86 -18.38 4.23
C GLY A 369 -4.57 -18.68 2.76
N ARG A 370 -5.45 -18.22 1.86
CA ARG A 370 -5.23 -18.35 0.40
C ARG A 370 -3.99 -17.58 -0.06
N THR A 371 -3.73 -16.41 0.50
CA THR A 371 -2.53 -15.61 0.18
C THR A 371 -1.25 -16.29 0.65
N TRP A 372 -1.27 -16.88 1.86
CA TRP A 372 -0.14 -17.66 2.37
C TRP A 372 0.19 -18.86 1.47
N LEU A 373 -0.83 -19.62 1.06
CA LEU A 373 -0.66 -20.73 0.11
C LEU A 373 -0.14 -20.26 -1.25
N PHE A 374 -0.61 -19.11 -1.72
CA PHE A 374 -0.13 -18.53 -2.99
C PHE A 374 1.35 -18.15 -2.91
N PHE A 375 1.79 -17.48 -1.83
CA PHE A 375 3.20 -17.15 -1.62
C PHE A 375 4.09 -18.39 -1.64
N GLN A 376 3.69 -19.47 -0.97
CA GLN A 376 4.41 -20.74 -1.03
C GLN A 376 4.49 -21.30 -2.45
N ARG A 377 3.36 -21.26 -3.19
CA ARG A 377 3.27 -21.79 -4.55
C ARG A 377 4.17 -21.05 -5.54
N VAL A 378 4.35 -19.74 -5.38
CA VAL A 378 5.25 -18.94 -6.23
C VAL A 378 6.71 -18.94 -5.74
N GLY A 379 7.02 -19.69 -4.68
CA GLY A 379 8.39 -19.96 -4.24
C GLY A 379 8.92 -19.05 -3.13
N ILE A 380 8.06 -18.35 -2.40
CA ILE A 380 8.47 -17.58 -1.20
C ILE A 380 8.69 -18.54 -0.03
N ASP A 381 9.78 -18.34 0.70
CA ASP A 381 10.12 -19.10 1.90
C ASP A 381 9.10 -18.82 3.03
N PRO A 382 8.42 -19.84 3.58
CA PRO A 382 7.48 -19.69 4.71
C PRO A 382 8.06 -19.00 5.93
N ALA A 383 9.37 -19.10 6.18
CA ALA A 383 10.03 -18.44 7.29
C ALA A 383 10.20 -16.93 7.07
N ARG A 384 10.05 -16.46 5.83
CA ARG A 384 10.25 -15.07 5.39
C ARG A 384 8.97 -14.43 4.86
N MET A 385 7.81 -14.95 5.24
CA MET A 385 6.52 -14.33 4.99
C MET A 385 5.75 -14.19 6.31
N ARG A 386 5.07 -13.06 6.51
CA ARG A 386 4.21 -12.82 7.67
C ARG A 386 2.99 -11.99 7.26
N PHE A 387 1.97 -11.97 8.11
CA PHE A 387 0.82 -11.08 7.97
C PHE A 387 0.83 -10.08 9.12
N ARG A 388 0.96 -8.79 8.80
CA ARG A 388 1.00 -7.70 9.79
C ARG A 388 -0.35 -6.99 9.80
N GLN A 389 -0.96 -6.87 10.98
CA GLN A 389 -2.19 -6.10 11.13
C GLN A 389 -1.86 -4.60 11.15
N HIS A 390 -2.63 -3.77 10.47
CA HIS A 390 -2.48 -2.32 10.60
C HIS A 390 -2.75 -1.86 12.03
N LEU A 391 -1.94 -0.96 12.56
CA LEU A 391 -2.22 -0.25 13.81
C LEU A 391 -3.43 0.69 13.61
N GLN A 392 -4.08 1.06 14.70
CA GLN A 392 -5.35 1.80 14.62
C GLN A 392 -5.23 3.17 13.93
N HIS A 393 -4.07 3.80 14.02
CA HIS A 393 -3.78 5.08 13.35
C HIS A 393 -3.37 4.91 11.87
N GLU A 394 -2.87 3.73 11.49
CA GLU A 394 -2.54 3.39 10.09
C GLU A 394 -3.79 3.02 9.27
N MET A 395 -4.87 2.59 9.93
CA MET A 395 -6.09 2.21 9.25
C MET A 395 -6.72 3.40 8.52
N ALA A 396 -7.12 3.18 7.27
CA ALA A 396 -8.03 4.12 6.62
C ALA A 396 -9.29 4.26 7.49
N HIS A 397 -9.78 5.49 7.67
CA HIS A 397 -10.97 5.81 8.47
C HIS A 397 -12.25 4.98 8.18
N TYR A 398 -12.30 4.27 7.05
CA TYR A 398 -13.40 3.38 6.65
C TYR A 398 -13.10 1.88 6.78
N ALA A 399 -11.85 1.49 7.07
CA ALA A 399 -11.45 0.09 7.15
C ALA A 399 -11.81 -0.51 8.52
N ALA A 400 -12.48 -1.66 8.53
CA ALA A 400 -12.85 -2.36 9.76
C ALA A 400 -11.66 -3.17 10.33
N ASP A 401 -10.89 -3.81 9.45
CA ASP A 401 -9.63 -4.48 9.77
C ASP A 401 -8.76 -4.52 8.50
N CYS A 402 -7.45 -4.54 8.67
CA CYS A 402 -6.51 -4.58 7.54
C CYS A 402 -5.25 -5.36 7.91
N TRP A 403 -4.83 -6.24 7.00
CA TRP A 403 -3.65 -7.08 7.14
C TRP A 403 -2.77 -7.02 5.89
N ASP A 404 -1.47 -6.83 6.09
CA ASP A 404 -0.48 -6.83 5.03
C ASP A 404 0.25 -8.17 5.00
N GLY A 405 0.19 -8.88 3.87
CA GLY A 405 1.09 -9.96 3.53
C GLY A 405 2.47 -9.41 3.18
N GLU A 406 3.41 -9.51 4.13
CA GLU A 406 4.76 -8.99 4.01
C GLU A 406 5.77 -10.10 3.74
N VAL A 407 6.77 -9.79 2.92
CA VAL A 407 7.90 -10.67 2.62
C VAL A 407 9.19 -10.03 3.12
N GLU A 408 10.02 -10.82 3.82
CA GLU A 408 11.34 -10.37 4.26
C GLU A 408 12.33 -10.41 3.10
N THR A 409 12.89 -9.25 2.78
CA THR A 409 13.86 -9.06 1.71
C THR A 409 15.18 -8.49 2.26
N SER A 410 16.16 -8.28 1.39
CA SER A 410 17.36 -7.51 1.72
C SER A 410 17.09 -6.04 2.10
N TYR A 411 15.87 -5.54 1.86
CA TYR A 411 15.42 -4.20 2.27
C TYR A 411 14.61 -4.22 3.58
N GLY A 412 14.45 -5.38 4.22
CA GLY A 412 13.56 -5.56 5.37
C GLY A 412 12.23 -6.18 4.95
N TRP A 413 11.24 -6.10 5.84
CA TRP A 413 9.88 -6.55 5.56
C TRP A 413 9.19 -5.57 4.61
N VAL A 414 8.66 -6.08 3.50
CA VAL A 414 8.00 -5.28 2.47
C VAL A 414 6.61 -5.85 2.23
N GLU A 415 5.60 -4.98 2.25
CA GLU A 415 4.24 -5.32 1.85
C GLU A 415 4.22 -5.79 0.38
N CYS A 416 3.66 -6.98 0.15
CA CYS A 416 3.45 -7.53 -1.18
C CYS A 416 1.96 -7.71 -1.52
N VAL A 417 1.09 -7.81 -0.50
CA VAL A 417 -0.36 -7.95 -0.65
C VAL A 417 -1.04 -7.22 0.52
N GLY A 418 -1.92 -6.25 0.24
CA GLY A 418 -2.83 -5.68 1.24
C GLY A 418 -4.17 -6.42 1.26
N LEU A 419 -4.65 -6.76 2.45
CA LEU A 419 -5.97 -7.39 2.68
C LEU A 419 -6.81 -6.47 3.57
N ALA A 420 -7.66 -5.65 2.95
CA ALA A 420 -8.44 -4.62 3.64
C ALA A 420 -9.94 -4.94 3.65
N ASP A 421 -10.58 -4.82 4.81
CA ASP A 421 -12.03 -4.82 4.94
C ASP A 421 -12.56 -3.38 4.88
N ARG A 422 -12.95 -2.93 3.67
CA ARG A 422 -13.34 -1.54 3.38
C ARG A 422 -14.82 -1.23 3.68
N SER A 423 -15.56 -2.18 4.26
CA SER A 423 -17.01 -2.09 4.44
C SER A 423 -17.72 -1.67 3.13
N ALA A 424 -18.65 -0.72 3.15
CA ALA A 424 -19.37 -0.24 1.97
C ALA A 424 -18.89 1.15 1.47
N TYR A 425 -17.74 1.64 1.94
CA TYR A 425 -17.30 3.02 1.70
C TYR A 425 -17.24 3.38 0.21
N ASP A 426 -16.59 2.56 -0.60
CA ASP A 426 -16.37 2.85 -2.02
C ASP A 426 -17.69 2.92 -2.80
N LEU A 427 -18.60 1.96 -2.55
CA LEU A 427 -19.92 1.94 -3.19
C LEU A 427 -20.76 3.16 -2.76
N GLN A 428 -20.74 3.51 -1.47
CA GLN A 428 -21.44 4.68 -0.95
C GLN A 428 -20.89 5.99 -1.53
N ALA A 429 -19.57 6.13 -1.64
CA ALA A 429 -18.92 7.30 -2.19
C ALA A 429 -19.28 7.50 -3.68
N HIS A 430 -19.27 6.42 -4.46
CA HIS A 430 -19.70 6.45 -5.86
C HIS A 430 -21.20 6.71 -6.01
N THR A 431 -22.05 6.13 -5.17
CA THR A 431 -23.49 6.45 -5.14
C THR A 431 -23.73 7.92 -4.82
N ALA A 432 -23.02 8.47 -3.83
CA ALA A 432 -23.15 9.87 -3.44
C ALA A 432 -22.75 10.83 -4.57
N MET A 433 -21.69 10.50 -5.33
CA MET A 433 -21.23 11.32 -6.46
C MET A 433 -22.10 11.15 -7.71
N SER A 434 -22.41 9.92 -8.11
CA SER A 434 -23.11 9.60 -9.36
C SER A 434 -24.63 9.70 -9.28
N LYS A 435 -25.19 9.65 -8.07
CA LYS A 435 -26.63 9.51 -7.80
C LYS A 435 -27.24 8.21 -8.35
N VAL A 436 -26.41 7.18 -8.55
CA VAL A 436 -26.84 5.82 -8.94
C VAL A 436 -26.68 4.89 -7.75
N ASP A 437 -27.73 4.14 -7.43
CA ASP A 437 -27.71 3.19 -6.33
C ASP A 437 -26.80 1.99 -6.65
N LEU A 438 -25.79 1.79 -5.80
CA LEU A 438 -24.86 0.66 -5.83
C LEU A 438 -25.10 -0.23 -4.61
N VAL A 439 -26.30 -0.80 -4.53
CA VAL A 439 -26.76 -1.62 -3.39
C VAL A 439 -27.20 -3.00 -3.87
N ALA A 440 -27.10 -3.98 -2.97
CA ALA A 440 -27.71 -5.29 -3.15
C ALA A 440 -29.00 -5.40 -2.32
N TYR A 441 -29.94 -6.20 -2.79
CA TYR A 441 -31.19 -6.46 -2.09
C TYR A 441 -31.25 -7.92 -1.67
N GLU A 442 -31.51 -8.15 -0.39
CA GLU A 442 -31.79 -9.48 0.12
C GLU A 442 -33.28 -9.63 0.39
N LYS A 443 -33.86 -10.74 -0.07
CA LYS A 443 -35.27 -11.03 0.18
C LYS A 443 -35.41 -11.58 1.59
N PHE A 444 -36.21 -10.91 2.42
CA PHE A 444 -36.57 -11.45 3.74
C PHE A 444 -37.25 -12.83 3.61
N PRO A 445 -37.02 -13.76 4.57
CA PRO A 445 -37.69 -15.06 4.60
C PRO A 445 -39.21 -14.94 4.55
N GLU A 446 -39.76 -13.96 5.28
CA GLU A 446 -41.17 -13.61 5.30
C GLU A 446 -41.35 -12.11 5.05
N PRO A 447 -42.41 -11.69 4.32
CA PRO A 447 -42.71 -10.27 4.12
C PRO A 447 -42.90 -9.56 5.46
N ARG A 448 -42.11 -8.50 5.70
CA ARG A 448 -42.26 -7.65 6.87
C ARG A 448 -43.24 -6.52 6.54
N VAL A 449 -44.41 -6.55 7.16
CA VAL A 449 -45.36 -5.43 7.12
C VAL A 449 -44.97 -4.45 8.22
N MET A 450 -44.73 -3.20 7.84
CA MET A 450 -44.41 -2.14 8.78
C MET A 450 -45.39 -0.99 8.56
N ASP A 451 -46.03 -0.55 9.64
CA ASP A 451 -46.75 0.71 9.63
C ASP A 451 -45.71 1.83 9.64
N VAL A 452 -45.74 2.68 8.62
CA VAL A 452 -44.83 3.83 8.50
C VAL A 452 -45.64 5.11 8.34
N VAL A 453 -45.33 6.11 9.16
CA VAL A 453 -45.90 7.45 9.01
C VAL A 453 -45.08 8.20 7.96
N LYS A 454 -45.61 8.28 6.74
CA LYS A 454 -44.99 9.06 5.66
C LYS A 454 -45.69 10.40 5.48
N VAL A 455 -44.95 11.49 5.64
CA VAL A 455 -45.43 12.83 5.28
C VAL A 455 -45.43 12.95 3.76
N ALA A 456 -46.58 13.34 3.18
CA ALA A 456 -46.76 13.52 1.74
C ALA A 456 -47.18 14.97 1.44
N PRO A 457 -46.23 15.90 1.22
CA PRO A 457 -46.56 17.30 1.02
C PRO A 457 -47.24 17.56 -0.34
N ASN A 458 -48.26 18.43 -0.35
CA ASN A 458 -48.89 18.88 -1.60
C ASN A 458 -47.99 19.93 -2.30
N ASN A 459 -47.20 19.48 -3.27
CA ASN A 459 -46.26 20.33 -3.99
C ASN A 459 -46.91 21.55 -4.66
N LYS A 460 -48.17 21.45 -5.10
CA LYS A 460 -48.87 22.57 -5.74
C LYS A 460 -49.16 23.68 -4.73
N GLU A 461 -49.66 23.30 -3.56
CA GLU A 461 -49.96 24.26 -2.49
C GLU A 461 -48.69 24.86 -1.89
N LEU A 462 -47.66 24.03 -1.66
CA LEU A 462 -46.36 24.52 -1.19
C LEU A 462 -45.73 25.51 -2.20
N GLY A 463 -45.83 25.24 -3.50
CA GLY A 463 -45.32 26.14 -4.54
C GLY A 463 -46.03 27.49 -4.57
N VAL A 464 -47.35 27.51 -4.36
CA VAL A 464 -48.14 28.75 -4.29
C VAL A 464 -47.81 29.54 -3.02
N ALA A 465 -47.68 28.86 -1.88
CA ALA A 465 -47.48 29.50 -0.58
C ALA A 465 -46.04 29.97 -0.35
N PHE A 466 -45.03 29.15 -0.67
CA PHE A 466 -43.63 29.37 -0.30
C PHE A 466 -42.71 29.76 -1.47
N ARG A 467 -43.16 29.61 -2.73
CA ARG A 467 -42.43 30.02 -3.94
C ARG A 467 -40.97 29.54 -3.95
N LYS A 468 -40.00 30.45 -3.82
CA LYS A 468 -38.56 30.16 -3.80
C LYS A 468 -38.15 29.24 -2.64
N ASP A 469 -38.92 29.24 -1.56
CA ASP A 469 -38.63 28.48 -0.34
C ASP A 469 -39.35 27.11 -0.33
N GLN A 470 -40.11 26.79 -1.38
CA GLN A 470 -40.84 25.51 -1.52
C GLN A 470 -39.93 24.30 -1.29
N LYS A 471 -38.72 24.33 -1.85
CA LYS A 471 -37.77 23.21 -1.77
C LYS A 471 -37.35 22.95 -0.32
N ILE A 472 -37.02 24.01 0.42
CA ILE A 472 -36.58 23.93 1.83
C ILE A 472 -37.71 23.38 2.70
N VAL A 473 -38.93 23.92 2.54
CA VAL A 473 -40.10 23.47 3.32
C VAL A 473 -40.45 22.02 3.02
N LYS A 474 -40.37 21.61 1.76
CA LYS A 474 -40.60 20.23 1.35
C LYS A 474 -39.59 19.28 1.99
N GLU A 475 -38.30 19.60 1.92
CA GLU A 475 -37.24 18.78 2.52
C GLU A 475 -37.39 18.67 4.04
N LEU A 476 -37.79 19.74 4.73
CA LEU A 476 -38.07 19.70 6.17
C LEU A 476 -39.23 18.77 6.51
N LEU A 477 -40.33 18.84 5.75
CA LEU A 477 -41.52 17.99 5.97
C LEU A 477 -41.22 16.52 5.69
N GLU A 478 -40.47 16.22 4.63
CA GLU A 478 -40.11 14.84 4.25
C GLU A 478 -39.10 14.21 5.21
N ASN A 479 -38.32 15.02 5.94
CA ASN A 479 -37.32 14.57 6.93
C ASN A 479 -37.84 14.53 8.38
N LEU A 480 -39.13 14.78 8.62
CA LEU A 480 -39.69 14.67 9.97
C LEU A 480 -39.60 13.23 10.51
N THR A 481 -39.20 13.09 11.77
CA THR A 481 -39.31 11.79 12.47
C THR A 481 -40.77 11.38 12.59
N GLU A 482 -41.04 10.08 12.72
CA GLU A 482 -42.40 9.56 12.90
C GLU A 482 -43.12 10.23 14.08
N GLU A 483 -42.43 10.40 15.21
CA GLU A 483 -42.95 11.11 16.37
C GLU A 483 -43.30 12.57 16.05
N SER A 484 -42.43 13.28 15.32
CA SER A 484 -42.67 14.67 14.93
C SER A 484 -43.79 14.80 13.91
N ALA A 485 -43.89 13.86 12.97
CA ALA A 485 -44.95 13.82 11.97
C ALA A 485 -46.31 13.55 12.61
N LEU A 486 -46.38 12.64 13.58
CA LEU A 486 -47.59 12.37 14.37
C LEU A 486 -47.97 13.55 15.26
N ALA A 487 -46.99 14.20 15.91
CA ALA A 487 -47.23 15.39 16.70
C ALA A 487 -47.72 16.57 15.84
N LEU A 488 -47.15 16.74 14.64
CA LEU A 488 -47.59 17.74 13.67
C LEU A 488 -49.02 17.47 13.20
N LYS A 489 -49.34 16.21 12.88
CA LYS A 489 -50.69 15.77 12.52
C LYS A 489 -51.68 16.06 13.65
N ALA A 490 -51.36 15.66 14.88
CA ALA A 490 -52.21 15.88 16.04
C ALA A 490 -52.48 17.38 16.28
N LYS A 491 -51.46 18.24 16.13
CA LYS A 491 -51.61 19.70 16.23
C LYS A 491 -52.52 20.28 15.15
N LEU A 492 -52.38 19.85 13.90
CA LEU A 492 -53.24 20.27 12.80
C LEU A 492 -54.70 19.80 12.97
N GLU A 493 -54.92 18.70 13.70
CA GLU A 493 -56.24 18.14 13.99
C GLU A 493 -56.89 18.72 15.26
N SER A 494 -56.11 19.14 16.28
CA SER A 494 -56.64 19.48 17.60
C SER A 494 -57.07 20.94 17.77
N GLU A 495 -56.31 21.92 17.25
CA GLU A 495 -56.64 23.35 17.39
C GLU A 495 -55.67 24.22 16.54
N ALA A 496 -56.23 25.03 15.64
CA ALA A 496 -55.59 25.94 14.67
C ALA A 496 -55.14 25.31 13.35
N ALA A 497 -55.69 25.84 12.24
CA ALA A 497 -55.40 25.48 10.84
C ALA A 497 -53.97 25.85 10.38
N SER A 498 -53.00 25.90 11.29
CA SER A 498 -51.60 26.23 11.00
C SER A 498 -50.65 25.61 12.02
N ALA A 499 -49.49 25.18 11.55
CA ALA A 499 -48.39 24.70 12.37
C ALA A 499 -47.09 25.37 11.93
N THR A 500 -46.19 25.62 12.88
CA THR A 500 -44.90 26.28 12.63
C THR A 500 -43.78 25.25 12.65
N LEU A 501 -42.96 25.24 11.60
CA LEU A 501 -41.71 24.49 11.52
C LEU A 501 -40.56 25.49 11.68
N SER A 502 -39.64 25.20 12.60
CA SER A 502 -38.46 26.03 12.85
C SER A 502 -37.24 25.40 12.19
N THR A 503 -36.46 26.20 11.46
CA THR A 503 -35.12 25.83 10.98
C THR A 503 -34.12 26.21 12.04
N CYS A 504 -33.35 25.26 12.57
CA CYS A 504 -32.10 25.58 13.25
C CYS A 504 -31.03 25.81 12.18
N ASP A 505 -30.34 26.95 12.25
CA ASP A 505 -29.08 27.19 11.55
C ASP A 505 -27.96 26.34 12.16
#